data_AF-A0A846EBY8-F1
#
_entry.id   AF-A0A846EBY8-F1
#
_cell.length_a   1.000
_cell.length_b   1.000
_cell.length_c   1.000
_cell.angle_alpha   90.00
_cell.angle_beta   90.00
_cell.angle_gamma   90.00
#
_symmetry.space_group_name_H-M   'P 1'
#
loop_
_entity.id
_entity.type
_entity.pdbx_description
1 polymer ?
#
loop_
_entity_poly.entity_id
_entity_poly.type
_entity_poly.pdbx_seq_one_letter_code
_entity_poly.pdbx_strand_id
1 'polypeptide(L)'
;MKRIVLIAGFESFNANLYRKAAELATQRCPELEICAFSDRDLTTQPDTVEQALQGADVFFASLLFDYDQVEWLRQRVQSIPIRLVFESALELMSLTQIGEFKIGDKPKGMPKPVKFILDKFGNGREEDKLAGYISFLKVGPKLLKYIPAKKVQDLRNWLIIYGYWNAGGTENVAAMMGAIALKYLNLKYGELPPPIETPNMGLLHPDASDYFTSPKSYLDWYSQTQPASKNLPKVGILLYRKHVITQQPYIPQLIRHFEKAGLIPVPIFINGVEGHVAARDWLTTPHEQIQ
;
A
#
# COMPACT_ATOMS: atom_id res chain seq x y z
N MET A 1 -12.02 -12.07 -21.48
CA MET A 1 -11.03 -12.02 -20.38
C MET A 1 -11.66 -11.31 -19.21
N LYS A 2 -11.27 -11.63 -17.98
CA LYS A 2 -11.76 -10.92 -16.79
C LYS A 2 -10.88 -9.71 -16.54
N ARG A 3 -11.48 -8.53 -16.37
CA ARG A 3 -10.74 -7.26 -16.32
C ARG A 3 -10.69 -6.66 -14.93
N ILE A 4 -9.48 -6.33 -14.50
CA ILE A 4 -9.20 -5.53 -13.29
C ILE A 4 -8.66 -4.17 -13.74
N VAL A 5 -9.33 -3.09 -13.34
CA VAL A 5 -8.82 -1.73 -13.51
C VAL A 5 -8.34 -1.22 -12.16
N LEU A 6 -7.04 -0.91 -12.08
CA LEU A 6 -6.38 -0.38 -10.88
C LEU A 6 -6.01 1.09 -11.11
N ILE A 7 -6.45 1.98 -10.22
CA ILE A 7 -6.12 3.41 -10.25
C ILE A 7 -5.52 3.83 -8.91
N ALA A 8 -4.26 4.28 -8.90
CA ALA A 8 -3.56 4.70 -7.69
C ALA A 8 -3.21 6.20 -7.73
N GLY A 9 -3.78 6.98 -6.81
CA GLY A 9 -3.47 8.40 -6.66
C GLY A 9 -2.21 8.66 -5.86
N PHE A 10 -1.57 9.80 -6.06
CA PHE A 10 -0.30 10.19 -5.42
C PHE A 10 0.87 9.20 -5.60
N GLU A 11 0.71 8.17 -6.42
CA GLU A 11 1.67 7.07 -6.58
C GLU A 11 2.11 6.88 -8.04
N SER A 12 2.06 7.93 -8.85
CA SER A 12 2.55 7.92 -10.23
C SER A 12 4.02 7.45 -10.35
N PHE A 13 4.83 7.63 -9.31
CA PHE A 13 6.20 7.08 -9.23
C PHE A 13 6.27 5.54 -9.18
N ASN A 14 5.15 4.87 -8.88
CA ASN A 14 5.01 3.41 -8.89
C ASN A 14 4.33 2.88 -10.16
N ALA A 15 4.06 3.72 -11.18
CA ALA A 15 3.36 3.27 -12.38
C ALA A 15 4.02 2.05 -13.05
N ASN A 16 5.35 2.04 -13.15
CA ASN A 16 6.11 0.90 -13.68
C ASN A 16 5.97 -0.35 -12.79
N LEU A 17 5.94 -0.19 -11.47
CA LEU A 17 5.74 -1.30 -10.54
C LEU A 17 4.36 -1.93 -10.74
N TYR A 18 3.31 -1.11 -10.88
CA TYR A 18 1.95 -1.62 -11.09
C TYR A 18 1.80 -2.34 -12.43
N ARG A 19 2.46 -1.87 -13.50
CA ARG A 19 2.52 -2.61 -14.77
C ARG A 19 3.26 -3.94 -14.62
N LYS A 20 4.39 -3.95 -13.92
CA LYS A 20 5.17 -5.18 -13.69
C LYS A 20 4.40 -6.18 -12.82
N ALA A 21 3.65 -5.71 -11.82
CA ALA A 21 2.77 -6.54 -11.02
C ALA A 21 1.62 -7.13 -11.85
N ALA A 22 1.03 -6.33 -12.74
CA ALA A 22 0.03 -6.78 -13.70
C ALA A 22 0.58 -7.87 -14.63
N GLU A 23 1.78 -7.68 -15.19
CA GLU A 23 2.47 -8.69 -16.02
C GLU A 23 2.69 -10.00 -15.24
N LEU A 24 3.21 -9.93 -14.01
CA LEU A 24 3.41 -11.11 -13.17
C LEU A 24 2.10 -11.85 -12.87
N ALA A 25 1.01 -11.11 -12.63
CA ALA A 25 -0.29 -11.71 -12.38
C ALA A 25 -0.88 -12.36 -13.63
N THR A 26 -0.80 -11.70 -14.79
CA THR A 26 -1.29 -12.24 -16.07
C THR A 26 -0.44 -13.42 -16.56
N GLN A 27 0.87 -13.46 -16.29
CA GLN A 27 1.71 -14.63 -16.58
C GLN A 27 1.22 -15.88 -15.82
N ARG A 28 0.77 -15.71 -14.57
CA ARG A 28 0.22 -16.80 -13.76
C ARG A 28 -1.24 -17.12 -14.10
N CYS A 29 -1.99 -16.15 -14.61
CA CYS A 29 -3.39 -16.28 -14.96
C CYS A 29 -3.69 -15.52 -16.26
N PRO A 30 -3.47 -16.16 -17.44
CA PRO A 30 -3.61 -15.51 -18.74
C PRO A 30 -5.03 -15.04 -19.09
N GLU A 31 -6.03 -15.49 -18.34
CA GLU A 31 -7.43 -15.07 -18.49
C GLU A 31 -7.72 -13.69 -17.86
N LEU A 32 -6.75 -13.13 -17.10
CA LEU A 32 -6.80 -11.79 -16.54
C LEU A 32 -6.27 -10.74 -17.52
N GLU A 33 -7.07 -9.71 -17.71
CA GLU A 33 -6.65 -8.43 -18.26
C GLU A 33 -6.53 -7.43 -17.09
N ILE A 34 -5.40 -6.74 -16.99
CA ILE A 34 -5.13 -5.81 -15.88
C ILE A 34 -4.68 -4.47 -16.46
N CYS A 35 -5.48 -3.43 -16.22
CA CYS A 35 -5.18 -2.06 -16.64
C CYS A 35 -4.79 -1.25 -15.41
N ALA A 36 -3.54 -0.77 -15.36
CA ALA A 36 -3.03 0.04 -14.24
C ALA A 36 -2.86 1.51 -14.66
N PHE A 37 -3.48 2.40 -13.89
CA PHE A 37 -3.48 3.85 -14.08
C PHE A 37 -3.12 4.56 -12.77
N SER A 38 -2.84 5.85 -12.90
CA SER A 38 -2.66 6.80 -11.82
C SER A 38 -3.72 7.91 -11.88
N ASP A 39 -3.80 8.70 -10.82
CA ASP A 39 -4.57 9.97 -10.80
C ASP A 39 -4.22 10.90 -11.97
N ARG A 40 -2.95 10.93 -12.40
CA ARG A 40 -2.54 11.73 -13.57
C ARG A 40 -3.23 11.27 -14.85
N ASP A 41 -3.40 9.96 -15.03
CA ASP A 41 -4.01 9.39 -16.23
C ASP A 41 -5.49 9.77 -16.38
N LEU A 42 -6.19 10.00 -15.26
CA LEU A 42 -7.56 10.55 -15.27
C LEU A 42 -7.64 11.93 -15.92
N THR A 43 -6.54 12.68 -15.89
CA THR A 43 -6.46 14.01 -16.49
C THR A 43 -5.83 13.97 -17.87
N THR A 44 -4.75 13.21 -18.05
CA THR A 44 -3.96 13.23 -19.29
C THR A 44 -4.51 12.31 -20.38
N GLN A 45 -5.28 11.28 -20.02
CA GLN A 45 -5.84 10.30 -20.96
C GLN A 45 -7.22 9.76 -20.50
N PRO A 46 -8.20 10.64 -20.22
CA PRO A 46 -9.49 10.26 -19.64
C PRO A 46 -10.25 9.23 -20.50
N ASP A 47 -10.20 9.35 -21.83
CA ASP A 47 -10.88 8.43 -22.75
C ASP A 47 -10.35 6.99 -22.64
N THR A 48 -9.03 6.83 -22.47
CA THR A 48 -8.40 5.51 -22.28
C THR A 48 -8.82 4.89 -20.95
N VAL A 49 -8.88 5.69 -19.89
CA VAL A 49 -9.34 5.21 -18.57
C VAL A 49 -10.81 4.82 -18.64
N GLU A 50 -11.66 5.63 -19.26
CA GLU A 50 -13.07 5.35 -19.41
C GLU A 50 -13.32 4.05 -20.19
N GLN A 51 -12.63 3.86 -21.32
CA GLN A 51 -12.70 2.61 -22.10
C GLN A 51 -12.26 1.39 -21.30
N ALA A 52 -11.24 1.51 -20.45
CA ALA A 52 -10.81 0.41 -19.60
C ALA A 52 -11.87 0.07 -18.54
N LEU A 53 -12.52 1.08 -17.94
CA LEU A 53 -13.59 0.92 -16.97
C LEU A 53 -14.86 0.29 -17.58
N GLN A 54 -15.14 0.56 -18.85
CA GLN A 54 -16.26 -0.05 -19.55
C GLN A 54 -16.09 -1.58 -19.63
N GLY A 55 -17.05 -2.30 -19.04
CA GLY A 55 -17.04 -3.76 -19.00
C GLY A 55 -16.01 -4.36 -18.02
N ALA A 56 -15.41 -3.56 -17.13
CA ALA A 56 -14.53 -4.08 -16.09
C ALA A 56 -15.29 -4.97 -15.09
N ASP A 57 -14.67 -6.07 -14.67
CA ASP A 57 -15.21 -6.92 -13.60
C ASP A 57 -14.86 -6.37 -12.21
N VAL A 58 -13.71 -5.69 -12.11
CA VAL A 58 -13.16 -5.16 -10.86
C VAL A 58 -12.63 -3.75 -11.05
N PHE A 59 -13.03 -2.86 -10.17
CA PHE A 59 -12.43 -1.55 -9.97
C PHE A 59 -11.67 -1.54 -8.65
N PHE A 60 -10.37 -1.26 -8.71
CA PHE A 60 -9.52 -1.06 -7.56
C PHE A 60 -9.02 0.39 -7.55
N ALA A 61 -9.21 1.09 -6.44
CA ALA A 61 -8.74 2.46 -6.28
C ALA A 61 -8.08 2.67 -4.92
N SER A 62 -7.03 3.49 -4.91
CA SER A 62 -6.44 3.98 -3.67
C SER A 62 -5.88 5.39 -3.78
N LEU A 63 -5.92 6.15 -2.68
CA LEU A 63 -5.36 7.50 -2.58
C LEU A 63 -5.94 8.52 -3.57
N LEU A 64 -7.22 8.41 -3.92
CA LEU A 64 -7.91 9.37 -4.80
C LEU A 64 -8.72 10.38 -3.98
N PHE A 65 -8.30 11.64 -3.99
CA PHE A 65 -8.88 12.70 -3.16
C PHE A 65 -9.31 13.95 -3.93
N ASP A 66 -8.90 14.09 -5.19
CA ASP A 66 -9.32 15.21 -6.02
C ASP A 66 -10.82 15.14 -6.30
N TYR A 67 -11.55 16.21 -6.01
CA TYR A 67 -13.01 16.24 -6.05
C TYR A 67 -13.56 15.91 -7.44
N ASP A 68 -13.03 16.55 -8.48
CA ASP A 68 -13.51 16.39 -9.85
C ASP A 68 -13.23 14.96 -10.35
N GLN A 69 -12.05 14.43 -10.05
CA GLN A 69 -11.71 13.04 -10.37
C GLN A 69 -12.60 12.03 -9.62
N VAL A 70 -12.87 12.28 -8.34
CA VAL A 70 -13.74 11.43 -7.53
C VAL A 70 -15.15 11.41 -8.09
N GLU A 71 -15.74 12.56 -8.39
CA GLU A 71 -17.11 12.62 -8.91
C GLU A 71 -17.20 12.00 -10.32
N TRP A 72 -16.20 12.22 -11.17
CA TRP A 72 -16.08 11.58 -12.48
C TRP A 72 -16.05 10.05 -12.39
N LEU A 73 -15.26 9.50 -11.44
CA LEU A 73 -15.15 8.07 -11.20
C LEU A 73 -16.46 7.49 -10.65
N ARG A 74 -17.08 8.16 -9.68
CA ARG A 74 -18.33 7.67 -9.05
C ARG A 74 -19.41 7.39 -10.07
N GLN A 75 -19.53 8.21 -11.11
CA GLN A 75 -20.53 8.03 -12.15
C GLN A 75 -20.25 6.81 -13.04
N ARG A 76 -18.97 6.44 -13.21
CA ARG A 76 -18.53 5.40 -14.14
C ARG A 76 -18.33 4.02 -13.52
N VAL A 77 -18.01 3.96 -12.23
CA VAL A 77 -17.68 2.68 -11.56
C VAL A 77 -18.89 2.02 -10.90
N GLN A 78 -20.04 2.70 -10.80
CA GLN A 78 -21.24 2.20 -10.12
C GLN A 78 -21.83 0.91 -10.70
N SER A 79 -21.61 0.61 -11.98
CA SER A 79 -22.04 -0.66 -12.59
C SER A 79 -21.03 -1.80 -12.41
N ILE A 80 -19.81 -1.49 -11.99
CA ILE A 80 -18.74 -2.49 -11.83
C ILE A 80 -19.07 -3.36 -10.59
N PRO A 81 -19.19 -4.70 -10.73
CA PRO A 81 -19.68 -5.57 -9.67
C PRO A 81 -18.81 -5.61 -8.40
N ILE A 82 -17.49 -5.54 -8.59
CA ILE A 82 -16.51 -5.57 -7.49
C ILE A 82 -15.78 -4.24 -7.48
N ARG A 83 -15.89 -3.52 -6.36
CA ARG A 83 -15.27 -2.21 -6.14
C ARG A 83 -14.49 -2.25 -4.87
N LEU A 84 -13.19 -1.99 -4.97
CA LEU A 84 -12.24 -2.06 -3.88
C LEU A 84 -11.58 -0.69 -3.75
N VAL A 85 -12.10 0.14 -2.85
CA VAL A 85 -11.62 1.51 -2.68
C VAL A 85 -11.00 1.66 -1.29
N PHE A 86 -9.70 1.95 -1.27
CA PHE A 86 -8.91 2.06 -0.05
C PHE A 86 -8.37 3.47 0.12
N GLU A 87 -8.47 4.04 1.32
CA GLU A 87 -7.75 5.28 1.69
C GLU A 87 -7.93 6.39 0.64
N SER A 88 -9.18 6.67 0.27
CA SER A 88 -9.56 7.67 -0.75
C SER A 88 -10.62 8.61 -0.18
N ALA A 89 -11.18 9.52 -0.98
CA ALA A 89 -12.34 10.32 -0.58
C ALA A 89 -13.50 9.42 -0.10
N LEU A 90 -14.21 9.84 0.94
CA LEU A 90 -15.25 9.02 1.60
C LEU A 90 -16.37 8.65 0.62
N GLU A 91 -16.70 9.54 -0.29
CA GLU A 91 -17.69 9.37 -1.36
C GLU A 91 -17.32 8.21 -2.28
N LEU A 92 -16.03 8.10 -2.64
CA LEU A 92 -15.53 6.99 -3.46
C LEU A 92 -15.44 5.71 -2.64
N MET A 93 -14.94 5.80 -1.39
CA MET A 93 -14.86 4.66 -0.47
C MET A 93 -16.20 4.00 -0.20
N SER A 94 -17.28 4.80 -0.14
CA SER A 94 -18.67 4.35 0.00
C SER A 94 -19.19 3.52 -1.17
N LEU A 95 -18.43 3.40 -2.27
CA LEU A 95 -18.76 2.51 -3.37
C LEU A 95 -18.18 1.10 -3.15
N THR A 96 -17.36 0.87 -2.13
CA THR A 96 -16.72 -0.43 -1.89
C THR A 96 -17.76 -1.54 -1.77
N GLN A 97 -17.62 -2.56 -2.61
CA GLN A 97 -18.48 -3.74 -2.68
C GLN A 97 -17.68 -4.95 -3.15
N ILE A 98 -17.77 -6.05 -2.40
CA ILE A 98 -17.12 -7.33 -2.72
C ILE A 98 -17.96 -8.46 -2.13
N GLY A 99 -18.55 -9.27 -3.00
CA GLY A 99 -19.58 -10.24 -2.58
C GLY A 99 -20.71 -9.55 -1.80
N GLU A 100 -21.01 -10.07 -0.61
CA GLU A 100 -22.02 -9.55 0.29
C GLU A 100 -21.51 -8.38 1.17
N PHE A 101 -20.20 -8.10 1.18
CA PHE A 101 -19.64 -6.99 1.95
C PHE A 101 -19.70 -5.69 1.15
N LYS A 102 -20.27 -4.64 1.77
CA LYS A 102 -20.41 -3.29 1.19
C LYS A 102 -20.16 -2.22 2.23
N ILE A 103 -19.50 -1.13 1.85
CA ILE A 103 -19.35 0.06 2.70
C ILE A 103 -20.43 1.08 2.30
N GLY A 104 -21.50 1.20 3.08
CA GLY A 104 -22.58 2.18 2.83
C GLY A 104 -23.98 1.65 3.09
N ASP A 105 -24.20 0.36 2.84
CA ASP A 105 -25.43 -0.34 3.22
C ASP A 105 -25.38 -0.70 4.72
N LYS A 106 -26.45 -0.46 5.47
CA LYS A 106 -26.61 -0.94 6.87
C LYS A 106 -27.55 -2.16 6.94
N PRO A 107 -27.13 -3.38 6.53
CA PRO A 107 -27.97 -4.56 6.69
C PRO A 107 -28.29 -4.85 8.17
N LYS A 108 -29.54 -5.22 8.44
CA LYS A 108 -29.97 -5.69 9.77
C LYS A 108 -29.27 -7.01 10.11
N GLY A 109 -28.82 -7.17 11.37
CA GLY A 109 -28.22 -8.42 11.86
C GLY A 109 -26.71 -8.58 11.58
N MET A 110 -26.04 -7.52 11.17
CA MET A 110 -24.62 -7.51 10.82
C MET A 110 -23.69 -7.87 12.00
N PRO A 111 -22.62 -8.68 11.80
CA PRO A 111 -21.61 -8.95 12.84
C PRO A 111 -20.98 -7.67 13.40
N LYS A 112 -20.73 -7.64 14.72
CA LYS A 112 -20.19 -6.45 15.42
C LYS A 112 -18.98 -5.80 14.73
N PRO A 113 -17.98 -6.55 14.21
CA PRO A 113 -16.83 -5.93 13.58
C PRO A 113 -17.14 -5.28 12.23
N VAL A 114 -18.04 -5.87 11.44
CA VAL A 114 -18.52 -5.26 10.19
C VAL A 114 -19.31 -3.98 10.53
N LYS A 115 -20.19 -4.06 11.53
CA LYS A 115 -20.96 -2.90 12.03
C LYS A 115 -20.03 -1.78 12.50
N PHE A 116 -18.96 -2.10 13.23
CA PHE A 116 -17.98 -1.12 13.69
C PHE A 116 -17.37 -0.33 12.54
N ILE A 117 -16.99 -0.98 11.43
CA ILE A 117 -16.49 -0.30 10.22
C ILE A 117 -17.56 0.64 9.68
N LEU A 118 -18.78 0.14 9.47
CA LEU A 118 -19.84 0.93 8.83
C LEU A 118 -20.30 2.11 9.69
N ASP A 119 -20.30 1.95 11.01
CA ASP A 119 -20.59 3.04 11.94
C ASP A 119 -19.55 4.16 11.81
N LYS A 120 -18.29 3.87 11.43
CA LYS A 120 -17.28 4.90 11.11
C LYS A 120 -17.58 5.69 9.84
N PHE A 121 -18.42 5.19 8.93
CA PHE A 121 -18.88 5.97 7.77
C PHE A 121 -20.17 6.75 8.05
N GLY A 122 -20.86 6.47 9.16
CA GLY A 122 -22.02 7.23 9.67
C GLY A 122 -21.66 8.60 10.26
N ASN A 123 -22.63 9.34 10.82
CA ASN A 123 -22.47 10.74 11.29
C ASN A 123 -21.21 10.99 12.16
N GLY A 124 -20.46 12.06 11.85
CA GLY A 124 -19.21 12.47 12.50
C GLY A 124 -18.36 13.35 11.59
N ARG A 125 -17.26 13.95 12.09
CA ARG A 125 -16.30 14.70 11.25
C ARG A 125 -15.54 13.73 10.35
N GLU A 126 -15.25 14.11 9.12
CA GLU A 126 -14.62 13.23 8.12
C GLU A 126 -13.25 12.69 8.56
N GLU A 127 -12.45 13.53 9.22
CA GLU A 127 -11.15 13.15 9.78
C GLU A 127 -11.26 11.98 10.78
N ASP A 128 -12.25 12.03 11.68
CA ASP A 128 -12.49 10.98 12.67
C ASP A 128 -12.92 9.66 12.01
N LYS A 129 -13.66 9.75 10.90
CA LYS A 129 -14.10 8.59 10.11
C LYS A 129 -12.89 7.90 9.48
N LEU A 130 -12.03 8.67 8.82
CA LEU A 130 -10.83 8.17 8.16
C LEU A 130 -9.84 7.57 9.18
N ALA A 131 -9.61 8.25 10.31
CA ALA A 131 -8.78 7.72 11.39
C ALA A 131 -9.32 6.40 11.95
N GLY A 132 -10.64 6.31 12.16
CA GLY A 132 -11.30 5.08 12.59
C GLY A 132 -11.17 3.94 11.58
N TYR A 133 -11.30 4.25 10.29
CA TYR A 133 -11.11 3.30 9.19
C TYR A 133 -9.67 2.78 9.12
N ILE A 134 -8.67 3.66 9.16
CA ILE A 134 -7.24 3.26 9.14
C ILE A 134 -6.91 2.40 10.36
N SER A 135 -7.41 2.77 11.54
CA SER A 135 -7.25 1.95 12.75
C SER A 135 -7.85 0.55 12.55
N PHE A 136 -9.07 0.48 11.99
CA PHE A 136 -9.71 -0.80 11.68
C PHE A 136 -8.89 -1.64 10.72
N LEU A 137 -8.36 -1.07 9.64
CA LEU A 137 -7.55 -1.80 8.68
C LEU A 137 -6.31 -2.46 9.33
N LYS A 138 -5.70 -1.79 10.32
CA LYS A 138 -4.56 -2.31 11.09
C LYS A 138 -4.94 -3.44 12.06
N VAL A 139 -6.08 -3.33 12.74
CA VAL A 139 -6.47 -4.31 13.80
C VAL A 139 -7.43 -5.39 13.31
N GLY A 140 -8.15 -5.13 12.21
CA GLY A 140 -9.21 -5.96 11.65
C GLY A 140 -8.77 -7.40 11.39
N PRO A 141 -7.62 -7.65 10.72
CA PRO A 141 -7.13 -9.01 10.50
C PRO A 141 -6.98 -9.83 11.80
N LYS A 142 -6.52 -9.18 12.88
CA LYS A 142 -6.37 -9.82 14.20
C LYS A 142 -7.72 -10.11 14.87
N LEU A 143 -8.72 -9.26 14.65
CA LEU A 143 -10.07 -9.41 15.24
C LEU A 143 -10.86 -10.52 14.54
N LEU A 144 -10.70 -10.69 13.22
CA LEU A 144 -11.45 -11.68 12.45
C LEU A 144 -11.12 -13.13 12.80
N LYS A 145 -9.99 -13.42 13.45
CA LYS A 145 -9.64 -14.79 13.87
C LYS A 145 -10.64 -15.39 14.87
N TYR A 146 -11.41 -14.56 15.55
CA TYR A 146 -12.42 -14.97 16.54
C TYR A 146 -13.85 -15.10 15.96
N ILE A 147 -14.03 -14.84 14.67
CA ILE A 147 -15.35 -14.89 14.01
C ILE A 147 -15.40 -16.09 13.07
N PRO A 148 -16.47 -16.90 13.08
CA PRO A 148 -16.64 -18.00 12.13
C PRO A 148 -16.53 -17.51 10.68
N ALA A 149 -15.62 -18.10 9.91
CA ALA A 149 -15.25 -17.64 8.56
C ALA A 149 -16.47 -17.47 7.64
N LYS A 150 -17.42 -18.41 7.69
CA LYS A 150 -18.64 -18.39 6.86
C LYS A 150 -19.49 -17.12 7.02
N LYS A 151 -19.44 -16.43 8.17
CA LYS A 151 -20.27 -15.24 8.44
C LYS A 151 -19.65 -13.92 7.95
N VAL A 152 -18.35 -13.90 7.70
CA VAL A 152 -17.58 -12.68 7.38
C VAL A 152 -16.57 -12.94 6.27
N GLN A 153 -16.84 -13.90 5.39
CA GLN A 153 -15.88 -14.36 4.39
C GLN A 153 -15.46 -13.22 3.46
N ASP A 154 -16.42 -12.41 3.02
CA ASP A 154 -16.14 -11.28 2.12
C ASP A 154 -15.37 -10.15 2.81
N LEU A 155 -15.74 -9.81 4.06
CA LEU A 155 -14.96 -8.86 4.86
C LEU A 155 -13.52 -9.38 5.09
N ARG A 156 -13.37 -10.69 5.32
CA ARG A 156 -12.05 -11.31 5.48
C ARG A 156 -11.23 -11.23 4.20
N ASN A 157 -11.84 -11.53 3.06
CA ASN A 157 -11.18 -11.44 1.76
C ASN A 157 -10.80 -9.99 1.45
N TRP A 158 -11.67 -9.02 1.73
CA TRP A 158 -11.37 -7.59 1.61
C TRP A 158 -10.15 -7.17 2.44
N LEU A 159 -10.04 -7.63 3.69
CA LEU A 159 -8.87 -7.38 4.54
C LEU A 159 -7.60 -8.11 4.06
N ILE A 160 -7.73 -9.29 3.48
CA ILE A 160 -6.58 -10.01 2.88
C ILE A 160 -6.05 -9.23 1.66
N ILE A 161 -6.96 -8.77 0.79
CA ILE A 161 -6.62 -7.94 -0.38
C ILE A 161 -5.93 -6.65 0.08
N TYR A 162 -6.49 -5.98 1.10
CA TYR A 162 -5.83 -4.82 1.70
C TYR A 162 -4.46 -5.15 2.29
N GLY A 163 -4.30 -6.32 2.93
CA GLY A 163 -3.02 -6.75 3.49
C GLY A 163 -1.90 -6.79 2.46
N TYR A 164 -2.18 -7.32 1.27
CA TYR A 164 -1.23 -7.27 0.14
C TYR A 164 -0.99 -5.84 -0.35
N TRP A 165 -2.04 -5.04 -0.54
CA TRP A 165 -1.91 -3.64 -0.98
C TRP A 165 -1.03 -2.82 -0.03
N ASN A 166 -1.30 -2.92 1.28
CA ASN A 166 -0.58 -2.21 2.33
C ASN A 166 0.86 -2.70 2.52
N ALA A 167 1.11 -4.00 2.30
CA ALA A 167 2.46 -4.55 2.27
C ALA A 167 3.29 -3.93 1.12
N GLY A 168 2.64 -3.63 -0.01
CA GLY A 168 3.22 -2.95 -1.16
C GLY A 168 4.33 -3.76 -1.85
N GLY A 169 4.94 -3.21 -2.91
CA GLY A 169 5.90 -3.97 -3.71
C GLY A 169 5.23 -4.82 -4.81
N THR A 170 6.01 -5.21 -5.81
CA THR A 170 5.51 -5.82 -7.05
C THR A 170 4.82 -7.16 -6.77
N GLU A 171 5.44 -8.00 -5.95
CA GLU A 171 5.02 -9.37 -5.63
C GLU A 171 3.71 -9.37 -4.84
N ASN A 172 3.59 -8.46 -3.87
CA ASN A 172 2.37 -8.32 -3.09
C ASN A 172 1.21 -7.80 -3.95
N VAL A 173 1.44 -6.81 -4.82
CA VAL A 173 0.38 -6.31 -5.72
C VAL A 173 -0.05 -7.39 -6.72
N ALA A 174 0.87 -8.21 -7.23
CA ALA A 174 0.52 -9.36 -8.06
C ALA A 174 -0.30 -10.41 -7.27
N ALA A 175 0.09 -10.71 -6.03
CA ALA A 175 -0.66 -11.62 -5.16
C ALA A 175 -2.05 -11.07 -4.80
N MET A 176 -2.20 -9.75 -4.65
CA MET A 176 -3.48 -9.07 -4.48
C MET A 176 -4.41 -9.32 -5.67
N MET A 177 -3.91 -9.13 -6.90
CA MET A 177 -4.65 -9.40 -8.14
C MET A 177 -5.04 -10.88 -8.23
N GLY A 178 -4.12 -11.78 -7.89
CA GLY A 178 -4.39 -13.21 -7.80
C GLY A 178 -5.46 -13.59 -6.77
N ALA A 179 -5.48 -12.92 -5.61
CA ALA A 179 -6.48 -13.12 -4.59
C ALA A 179 -7.89 -12.76 -5.09
N ILE A 180 -8.01 -11.65 -5.82
CA ILE A 180 -9.25 -11.25 -6.46
C ILE A 180 -9.68 -12.28 -7.52
N ALA A 181 -8.75 -12.68 -8.38
CA ALA A 181 -9.00 -13.64 -9.45
C ALA A 181 -9.51 -14.98 -8.94
N LEU A 182 -8.82 -15.54 -7.93
CA LEU A 182 -9.14 -16.84 -7.34
C LEU A 182 -10.48 -16.83 -6.60
N LYS A 183 -10.77 -15.75 -5.87
CA LYS A 183 -11.91 -15.71 -4.92
C LYS A 183 -13.19 -15.18 -5.52
N TYR A 184 -13.12 -14.33 -6.55
CA TYR A 184 -14.30 -13.61 -7.06
C TYR A 184 -14.46 -13.66 -8.58
N LEU A 185 -13.41 -13.99 -9.34
CA LEU A 185 -13.51 -14.06 -10.81
C LEU A 185 -13.61 -15.50 -11.33
N ASN A 186 -13.64 -16.49 -10.44
CA ASN A 186 -13.65 -17.92 -10.75
C ASN A 186 -12.47 -18.37 -11.64
N LEU A 187 -11.32 -17.71 -11.49
CA LEU A 187 -10.12 -18.03 -12.25
C LEU A 187 -9.14 -18.85 -11.42
N LYS A 188 -8.33 -19.66 -12.10
CA LYS A 188 -7.21 -20.38 -11.46
C LYS A 188 -5.98 -19.47 -11.44
N TYR A 189 -5.43 -19.24 -10.25
CA TYR A 189 -4.19 -18.47 -10.05
C TYR A 189 -3.08 -19.30 -9.36
N GLY A 190 -3.45 -20.41 -8.72
CA GLY A 190 -2.56 -21.21 -7.88
C GLY A 190 -2.57 -20.78 -6.41
N GLU A 191 -1.55 -21.21 -5.67
CA GLU A 191 -1.37 -20.86 -4.26
C GLU A 191 -0.96 -19.39 -4.09
N LEU A 192 -1.59 -18.70 -3.15
CA LEU A 192 -1.29 -17.31 -2.83
C LEU A 192 -0.23 -17.26 -1.72
N PRO A 193 0.94 -16.62 -1.95
CA PRO A 193 1.95 -16.48 -0.90
C PRO A 193 1.44 -15.54 0.19
N PRO A 194 1.89 -15.66 1.46
CA PRO A 194 1.60 -14.64 2.47
C PRO A 194 2.18 -13.26 2.04
N PRO A 195 1.60 -12.14 2.50
CA PRO A 195 2.16 -10.82 2.23
C PRO A 195 3.62 -10.73 2.71
N ILE A 196 4.49 -10.20 1.86
CA ILE A 196 5.89 -9.91 2.20
C ILE A 196 5.89 -8.61 3.01
N GLU A 197 6.10 -8.73 4.32
CA GLU A 197 6.10 -7.58 5.23
C GLU A 197 7.45 -6.85 5.22
N THR A 198 7.40 -5.53 5.38
CA THR A 198 8.58 -4.68 5.61
C THR A 198 8.39 -3.95 6.94
N PRO A 199 9.44 -3.78 7.79
CA PRO A 199 9.34 -3.02 9.03
C PRO A 199 8.69 -1.65 8.84
N ASN A 200 8.05 -1.10 9.86
CA ASN A 200 7.49 0.26 9.78
C ASN A 200 8.58 1.34 9.77
N MET A 201 9.72 1.05 10.38
CA MET A 201 10.90 1.90 10.43
C MET A 201 12.13 1.01 10.43
N GLY A 202 13.19 1.44 9.73
CA GLY A 202 14.41 0.66 9.59
C GLY A 202 15.46 1.41 8.78
N LEU A 203 16.58 0.76 8.51
CA LEU A 203 17.62 1.26 7.62
C LEU A 203 17.88 0.26 6.50
N LEU A 204 18.42 0.74 5.38
CA LEU A 204 18.78 -0.11 4.26
C LEU A 204 20.14 0.26 3.66
N HIS A 205 20.74 -0.66 2.93
CA HIS A 205 21.85 -0.36 2.03
C HIS A 205 21.68 -1.18 0.75
N PRO A 206 22.04 -0.67 -0.44
CA PRO A 206 22.01 -1.48 -1.67
C PRO A 206 22.85 -2.76 -1.62
N ASP A 207 23.87 -2.81 -0.76
CA ASP A 207 24.74 -4.00 -0.59
C ASP A 207 24.31 -4.91 0.56
N ALA A 208 23.27 -4.55 1.31
CA ALA A 208 22.74 -5.37 2.39
C ALA A 208 21.59 -6.23 1.86
N SER A 209 21.50 -7.48 2.31
CA SER A 209 20.41 -8.40 1.95
C SER A 209 19.09 -8.04 2.62
N ASP A 210 19.16 -7.43 3.80
CA ASP A 210 18.00 -7.19 4.68
C ASP A 210 18.03 -5.78 5.29
N TYR A 211 16.88 -5.40 5.84
CA TYR A 211 16.74 -4.16 6.60
C TYR A 211 17.39 -4.26 7.98
N PHE A 212 17.94 -3.15 8.44
CA PHE A 212 18.44 -3.01 9.80
C PHE A 212 17.36 -2.40 10.69
N THR A 213 17.29 -2.87 11.93
CA THR A 213 16.29 -2.41 12.92
C THR A 213 16.83 -1.34 13.87
N SER A 214 18.13 -1.01 13.78
CA SER A 214 18.75 0.06 14.56
C SER A 214 19.94 0.72 13.83
N PRO A 215 20.24 2.00 14.10
CA PRO A 215 21.43 2.67 13.59
C PRO A 215 22.72 1.95 14.00
N LYS A 216 22.78 1.41 15.21
CA LYS A 216 23.95 0.67 15.70
C LYS A 216 24.25 -0.54 14.82
N SER A 217 23.26 -1.40 14.58
CA SER A 217 23.43 -2.59 13.72
C SER A 217 23.84 -2.22 12.29
N TYR A 218 23.30 -1.12 11.76
CA TYR A 218 23.68 -0.62 10.44
C TYR A 218 25.13 -0.14 10.40
N LEU A 219 25.54 0.67 11.39
CA LEU A 219 26.89 1.22 11.46
C LEU A 219 27.96 0.15 11.73
N ASP A 220 27.64 -0.85 12.57
CA ASP A 220 28.51 -1.99 12.81
C ASP A 220 28.74 -2.76 11.50
N TRP A 221 27.68 -3.07 10.75
CA TRP A 221 27.77 -3.67 9.42
C TRP A 221 28.55 -2.81 8.43
N TYR A 222 28.22 -1.51 8.33
CA TYR A 222 28.87 -0.58 7.39
C TYR A 222 30.36 -0.45 7.66
N SER A 223 30.79 -0.45 8.93
CA SER A 223 32.21 -0.38 9.30
C SER A 223 32.99 -1.63 8.90
N GLN A 224 32.34 -2.79 8.84
CA GLN A 224 32.94 -4.05 8.41
C GLN A 224 33.04 -4.13 6.89
N THR A 225 32.03 -3.65 6.17
CA THR A 225 31.99 -3.67 4.69
C THR A 225 32.78 -2.53 4.06
N GLN A 226 32.92 -1.39 4.75
CA GLN A 226 33.67 -0.22 4.31
C GLN A 226 34.67 0.26 5.39
N PRO A 227 35.73 -0.52 5.73
CA PRO A 227 36.65 -0.18 6.82
C PRO A 227 37.36 1.17 6.65
N ALA A 228 37.64 1.58 5.41
CA ALA A 228 38.26 2.86 5.09
C ALA A 228 37.40 4.07 5.51
N SER A 229 36.10 3.87 5.71
CA SER A 229 35.14 4.91 6.05
C SER A 229 34.99 5.16 7.55
N LYS A 230 35.69 4.40 8.41
CA LYS A 230 35.45 4.37 9.88
C LYS A 230 35.41 5.74 10.57
N ASN A 231 36.21 6.69 10.09
CA ASN A 231 36.34 8.03 10.69
C ASN A 231 35.65 9.14 9.87
N LEU A 232 34.90 8.78 8.83
CA LEU A 232 34.21 9.77 8.01
C LEU A 232 32.99 10.37 8.72
N PRO A 233 32.62 11.62 8.41
CA PRO A 233 31.40 12.23 8.93
C PRO A 233 30.16 11.44 8.50
N LYS A 234 29.16 11.39 9.38
CA LYS A 234 27.89 10.68 9.16
C LYS A 234 26.83 11.66 8.70
N VAL A 235 25.92 11.21 7.84
CA VAL A 235 24.78 12.00 7.35
C VAL A 235 23.50 11.19 7.45
N GLY A 236 22.54 11.67 8.23
CA GLY A 236 21.21 11.07 8.31
C GLY A 236 20.39 11.35 7.06
N ILE A 237 19.73 10.34 6.51
CA ILE A 237 18.84 10.47 5.35
C ILE A 237 17.48 9.89 5.73
N LEU A 238 16.43 10.72 5.71
CA LEU A 238 15.06 10.25 5.94
C LEU A 238 14.40 9.88 4.63
N LEU A 239 13.84 8.68 4.56
CA LEU A 239 13.22 8.11 3.38
C LEU A 239 11.77 7.71 3.66
N TYR A 240 10.89 7.88 2.67
CA TYR A 240 9.56 7.30 2.73
C TYR A 240 9.65 5.78 2.56
N ARG A 241 9.09 5.01 3.49
CA ARG A 241 9.02 3.54 3.42
C ARG A 241 8.41 3.08 2.10
N LYS A 242 7.38 3.78 1.60
CA LYS A 242 6.76 3.47 0.31
C LYS A 242 7.80 3.44 -0.83
N HIS A 243 8.74 4.38 -0.85
CA HIS A 243 9.76 4.44 -1.90
C HIS A 243 10.82 3.33 -1.74
N VAL A 244 11.08 2.90 -0.50
CA VAL A 244 11.97 1.78 -0.20
C VAL A 244 11.36 0.46 -0.67
N ILE A 245 10.13 0.16 -0.27
CA ILE A 245 9.46 -1.11 -0.64
C ILE A 245 9.20 -1.22 -2.14
N THR A 246 9.05 -0.08 -2.83
CA THR A 246 8.91 -0.05 -4.29
C THR A 246 10.23 0.11 -5.03
N GLN A 247 11.36 0.01 -4.30
CA GLN A 247 12.71 0.00 -4.82
C GLN A 247 13.01 1.17 -5.77
N GLN A 248 12.61 2.38 -5.37
CA GLN A 248 12.80 3.56 -6.20
C GLN A 248 14.28 3.79 -6.51
N PRO A 249 14.65 3.97 -7.80
CA PRO A 249 16.04 3.90 -8.25
C PRO A 249 16.93 5.02 -7.69
N TYR A 250 16.34 6.15 -7.27
CA TYR A 250 17.10 7.25 -6.68
C TYR A 250 17.68 6.90 -5.31
N ILE A 251 17.11 5.94 -4.57
CA ILE A 251 17.58 5.61 -3.22
C ILE A 251 19.00 5.05 -3.22
N PRO A 252 19.32 3.98 -3.99
CA PRO A 252 20.71 3.53 -4.09
C PRO A 252 21.62 4.61 -4.68
N GLN A 253 21.16 5.40 -5.65
CA GLN A 253 21.94 6.49 -6.24
C GLN A 253 22.30 7.57 -5.19
N LEU A 254 21.35 7.94 -4.34
CA LEU A 254 21.52 8.91 -3.25
C LEU A 254 22.54 8.39 -2.23
N ILE A 255 22.40 7.14 -1.80
CA ILE A 255 23.35 6.50 -0.88
C ILE A 255 24.76 6.52 -1.48
N ARG A 256 24.93 6.05 -2.72
CA ARG A 256 26.23 6.05 -3.41
C ARG A 256 26.82 7.45 -3.59
N HIS A 257 25.98 8.46 -3.77
CA HIS A 257 26.42 9.84 -3.92
C HIS A 257 27.09 10.33 -2.62
N PHE A 258 26.49 10.05 -1.46
CA PHE A 258 27.08 10.39 -0.16
C PHE A 258 28.38 9.63 0.11
N GLU A 259 28.43 8.34 -0.23
CA GLU A 259 29.67 7.55 -0.11
C GLU A 259 30.82 8.18 -0.92
N LYS A 260 30.55 8.55 -2.18
CA LYS A 260 31.54 9.21 -3.05
C LYS A 260 31.97 10.58 -2.56
N ALA A 261 31.10 11.27 -1.81
CA ALA A 261 31.41 12.54 -1.17
C ALA A 261 32.21 12.40 0.13
N GLY A 262 32.61 11.19 0.52
CA GLY A 262 33.37 10.95 1.74
C GLY A 262 32.50 11.03 3.00
N LEU A 263 31.23 10.65 2.90
CA LEU A 263 30.27 10.62 4.01
C LEU A 263 29.80 9.18 4.27
N ILE A 264 29.44 8.88 5.51
CA ILE A 264 28.73 7.66 5.90
C ILE A 264 27.23 7.95 5.85
N PRO A 265 26.50 7.49 4.83
CA PRO A 265 25.04 7.65 4.80
C PRO A 265 24.40 6.82 5.92
N VAL A 266 23.39 7.36 6.58
CA VAL A 266 22.54 6.64 7.55
C VAL A 266 21.08 6.74 7.07
N PRO A 267 20.69 5.91 6.09
CA PRO A 267 19.38 5.97 5.43
C PRO A 267 18.30 5.29 6.26
N ILE A 268 17.51 6.09 6.96
CA ILE A 268 16.39 5.64 7.78
C ILE A 268 15.10 5.82 6.99
N PHE A 269 14.34 4.75 6.82
CA PHE A 269 13.00 4.82 6.26
C PHE A 269 11.93 4.81 7.33
N ILE A 270 10.83 5.53 7.09
CA ILE A 270 9.70 5.68 8.00
C ILE A 270 8.37 5.49 7.26
N ASN A 271 7.36 4.96 7.95
CA ASN A 271 6.06 4.68 7.33
C ASN A 271 5.25 5.95 7.02
N GLY A 272 5.47 7.05 7.74
CA GLY A 272 4.85 8.34 7.45
C GLY A 272 5.37 9.47 8.33
N VAL A 273 4.63 9.80 9.39
CA VAL A 273 4.86 11.01 10.21
C VAL A 273 5.92 10.82 11.30
N GLU A 274 6.56 9.66 11.38
CA GLU A 274 7.52 9.30 12.43
C GLU A 274 8.93 9.92 12.25
N GLY A 275 9.11 10.88 11.34
CA GLY A 275 10.42 11.52 11.10
C GLY A 275 11.00 12.18 12.36
N HIS A 276 10.13 12.76 13.19
CA HIS A 276 10.50 13.31 14.49
C HIS A 276 10.99 12.24 15.48
N VAL A 277 10.40 11.04 15.44
CA VAL A 277 10.82 9.89 16.26
C VAL A 277 12.20 9.41 15.81
N ALA A 278 12.43 9.28 14.50
CA ALA A 278 13.74 8.90 13.97
C ALA A 278 14.81 9.93 14.35
N ALA A 279 14.54 11.22 14.20
CA ALA A 279 15.49 12.26 14.61
C ALA A 279 15.79 12.22 16.11
N ARG A 280 14.75 12.18 16.95
CA ARG A 280 14.89 12.22 18.41
C ARG A 280 15.51 10.95 18.99
N ASP A 281 15.14 9.76 18.51
CA ASP A 281 15.46 8.50 19.19
C ASP A 281 16.60 7.73 18.49
N TRP A 282 16.83 7.95 17.19
CA TRP A 282 17.80 7.18 16.39
C TRP A 282 19.01 8.02 15.96
N LEU A 283 18.87 9.34 15.87
CA LEU A 283 19.94 10.24 15.46
C LEU A 283 20.50 11.07 16.63
N THR A 284 20.01 10.85 17.86
CA THR A 284 20.49 11.58 19.03
C THR A 284 21.91 11.20 19.39
N THR A 285 22.72 12.22 19.60
CA THR A 285 24.08 12.13 20.12
C THR A 285 24.07 12.22 21.65
N PRO A 286 25.15 11.77 22.33
CA PRO A 286 25.32 12.04 23.76
C PRO A 286 25.25 13.53 24.11
N HIS A 287 25.64 14.42 23.19
CA HIS A 287 25.55 15.88 23.37
C HIS A 287 24.10 16.36 23.48
N GLU A 288 23.21 15.87 22.62
CA GLU A 288 21.78 16.24 22.64
C GLU A 288 21.02 15.58 23.78
N GLN A 289 21.53 14.48 24.36
CA GLN A 289 20.95 13.85 25.55
C GLN A 289 21.28 14.61 26.86
N ILE A 290 22.23 15.56 26.82
CA ILE A 290 22.70 16.33 27.98
C ILE A 290 22.09 17.75 28.02
N GLN A 291 21.53 18.24 26.92
CA GLN A 291 20.79 19.51 26.84
C GLN A 291 19.32 19.34 27.25
#